data_AF-A0A800JJW3-F1
#
_entry.id   AF-A0A800JJW3-F1
#
_cell.length_a   1.000
_cell.length_b   1.000
_cell.length_c   1.000
_cell.angle_alpha   90.00
_cell.angle_beta   90.00
_cell.angle_gamma   90.00
#
_symmetry.space_group_name_H-M   'P 1'
#
loop_
_entity.id
_entity.type
_entity.pdbx_description
1 polymer ?
#
loop_
_entity_poly.entity_id
_entity_poly.type
_entity_poly.pdbx_seq_one_letter_code
_entity_poly.pdbx_strand_id
1 'polypeptide(L)'
;MLQRITQLILCALTSLVVSTDALSIDAQGKDINSLSERDKIRASTLFKDYEKHKENHRKRTEIIRQMMDLGRPVAKKMFDILDREIRKKWPLYQEEFTNSAKKTGIKKNTVNVRNEIAALQIKVQSLRSMGKGLTKEQIIRTGDPALKRLQKLKVIEMKEIFAVSSMLTKQRQEIIALAGQRAICIDRLVLREDEAETFGFKEISAYEKLTASLALGPPLEHLQILNLNAKINRVVPPEEVAAIQDMNQYRILIGLRPCLLDPRLCLASREHSKDMEEKKFFSHTSPIERKKTPWIRAKLAGTTANAENIFKGNKEGHAANRSWWHSPGHHINMLSPNAKRVGMGVQGKHWTQMFGP
;
A
#
# COMPACT_ATOMS: atom_id res chain seq x y z
N MET A 1 -22.56 -1.19 17.55
CA MET A 1 -21.19 -1.52 18.03
C MET A 1 -20.17 -1.57 16.88
N LEU A 2 -20.42 -2.33 15.79
CA LEU A 2 -19.52 -2.37 14.61
C LEU A 2 -19.27 -0.98 13.97
N GLN A 3 -20.30 -0.13 13.78
CA GLN A 3 -20.12 1.22 13.22
C GLN A 3 -19.19 2.12 14.06
N ARG A 4 -19.24 2.04 15.39
CA ARG A 4 -18.36 2.80 16.28
C ARG A 4 -16.92 2.27 16.25
N ILE A 5 -16.74 0.96 16.09
CA ILE A 5 -15.41 0.33 15.97
C ILE A 5 -14.77 0.68 14.62
N THR A 6 -15.52 0.67 13.50
CA THR A 6 -15.01 1.11 12.20
C THR A 6 -14.62 2.58 12.22
N GLN A 7 -15.37 3.42 12.93
CA GLN A 7 -15.10 4.87 13.05
C GLN A 7 -13.94 5.17 13.99
N LEU A 8 -13.76 4.40 15.07
CA LEU A 8 -12.57 4.45 15.94
C LEU A 8 -11.30 3.94 15.24
N ILE A 9 -11.41 2.90 14.41
CA ILE A 9 -10.30 2.41 13.58
C ILE A 9 -9.97 3.40 12.46
N LEU A 10 -10.98 4.03 11.86
CA LEU A 10 -10.76 5.12 10.90
C LEU A 10 -10.06 6.29 11.59
N CYS A 11 -10.52 6.72 12.78
CA CYS A 11 -9.88 7.80 13.57
C CYS A 11 -8.45 7.46 14.02
N ALA A 12 -8.19 6.21 14.44
CA ALA A 12 -6.87 5.75 14.89
C ALA A 12 -5.90 5.43 13.74
N LEU A 13 -6.40 5.28 12.51
CA LEU A 13 -5.58 5.15 11.30
C LEU A 13 -5.45 6.49 10.56
N THR A 14 -6.40 7.41 10.68
CA THR A 14 -6.24 8.80 10.22
C THR A 14 -5.22 9.56 11.07
N SER A 15 -5.05 9.23 12.35
CA SER A 15 -3.95 9.75 13.16
C SER A 15 -2.57 9.25 12.73
N LEU A 16 -2.50 8.23 11.85
CA LEU A 16 -1.28 7.74 11.21
C LEU A 16 -1.07 8.27 9.77
N VAL A 17 -2.06 8.97 9.19
CA VAL A 17 -2.00 9.50 7.80
C VAL A 17 -2.26 11.01 7.84
N VAL A 18 -1.37 11.74 8.53
CA VAL A 18 -1.44 13.19 8.80
C VAL A 18 -2.32 13.49 10.02
N SER A 19 -1.70 13.41 11.19
CA SER A 19 -2.15 14.18 12.34
C SER A 19 -2.26 15.66 11.93
N THR A 20 -3.42 16.28 12.13
CA THR A 20 -3.60 17.72 11.95
C THR A 20 -2.69 18.56 12.84
N ASP A 21 -2.09 17.93 13.87
CA ASP A 21 -1.21 18.54 14.85
C ASP A 21 0.26 18.56 14.41
N ALA A 22 0.62 17.87 13.31
CA ALA A 22 2.02 17.77 12.83
C ALA A 22 2.43 18.87 11.83
N LEU A 23 1.67 19.97 11.77
CA LEU A 23 1.86 21.03 10.78
C LEU A 23 2.46 22.32 11.38
N SER A 24 3.19 22.24 12.50
CA SER A 24 3.98 23.37 13.01
C SER A 24 5.38 23.32 12.42
N ILE A 25 5.60 24.02 11.31
CA ILE A 25 6.94 24.29 10.82
C ILE A 25 7.43 25.58 11.50
N ASP A 26 8.35 25.46 12.45
CA ASP A 26 9.07 26.60 13.03
C ASP A 26 10.17 27.05 12.06
N ALA A 27 9.75 27.57 10.90
CA ALA A 27 10.69 28.20 9.98
C ALA A 27 10.94 29.63 10.48
N GLN A 28 11.93 29.77 11.36
CA GLN A 28 12.53 31.08 11.66
C GLN A 28 13.04 31.68 10.34
N GLY A 29 12.32 32.66 9.82
CA GLY A 29 12.63 33.39 8.60
C GLY A 29 12.35 34.87 8.80
N LYS A 30 13.21 35.73 8.25
CA LYS A 30 13.00 37.18 8.28
C LYS A 30 11.60 37.51 7.73
N ASP A 31 10.90 38.41 8.42
CA ASP A 31 9.56 38.88 8.05
C ASP A 31 9.58 39.52 6.65
N ILE A 32 8.44 39.52 5.94
CA ILE A 32 8.26 40.20 4.65
C ILE A 32 8.62 41.69 4.74
N ASN A 33 8.56 42.26 5.94
CA ASN A 33 8.99 43.62 6.24
C ASN A 33 10.49 43.86 6.03
N SER A 34 11.31 42.79 5.94
CA SER A 34 12.75 42.84 5.66
C SER A 34 13.13 43.01 4.18
N LEU A 35 12.15 42.99 3.27
CA LEU A 35 12.36 43.18 1.83
C LEU A 35 12.67 44.65 1.48
N SER A 36 13.28 44.87 0.30
CA SER A 36 13.39 46.22 -0.27
C SER A 36 12.00 46.79 -0.61
N GLU A 37 11.82 48.11 -0.62
CA GLU A 37 10.52 48.71 -0.98
C GLU A 37 10.03 48.28 -2.37
N ARG A 38 10.95 48.17 -3.34
CA ARG A 38 10.66 47.63 -4.67
C ARG A 38 10.12 46.20 -4.62
N ASP A 39 10.74 45.34 -3.82
CA ASP A 39 10.32 43.94 -3.67
C ASP A 39 9.04 43.80 -2.86
N LYS A 40 8.78 44.68 -1.88
CA LYS A 40 7.49 44.75 -1.18
C LYS A 40 6.34 45.08 -2.13
N ILE A 41 6.52 46.07 -3.00
CA ILE A 41 5.53 46.43 -4.03
C ILE A 41 5.31 45.25 -4.97
N ARG A 42 6.39 44.64 -5.48
CA ARG A 42 6.31 43.46 -6.37
C ARG A 42 5.60 42.27 -5.69
N ALA A 43 5.94 41.97 -4.43
CA ALA A 43 5.29 40.92 -3.65
C ALA A 43 3.78 41.20 -3.51
N SER A 44 3.41 42.43 -3.13
CA SER A 44 2.01 42.84 -2.97
C SER A 44 1.20 42.64 -4.25
N THR A 45 1.75 43.02 -5.41
CA THR A 45 1.12 42.80 -6.71
C THR A 45 0.94 41.31 -7.01
N LEU A 46 1.99 40.50 -6.81
CA LEU A 46 1.91 39.05 -7.04
C LEU A 46 0.88 38.37 -6.14
N PHE A 47 0.77 38.75 -4.86
CA PHE A 47 -0.26 38.20 -3.95
C PHE A 47 -1.67 38.57 -4.41
N LYS A 48 -1.89 39.81 -4.85
CA LYS A 48 -3.19 40.22 -5.41
C LYS A 48 -3.53 39.44 -6.68
N ASP A 49 -2.55 39.23 -7.55
CA ASP A 49 -2.75 38.48 -8.80
C ASP A 49 -3.00 36.99 -8.54
N TYR A 50 -2.33 36.41 -7.54
CA TYR A 50 -2.62 35.06 -7.07
C TYR A 50 -4.08 34.91 -6.64
N GLU A 51 -4.57 35.84 -5.81
CA GLU A 51 -5.95 35.86 -5.32
C GLU A 51 -7.00 36.05 -6.42
N LYS A 52 -6.67 36.75 -7.52
CA LYS A 52 -7.57 36.90 -8.68
C LYS A 52 -7.78 35.59 -9.44
N HIS A 53 -6.85 34.65 -9.35
CA HIS A 53 -6.83 33.42 -10.15
C HIS A 53 -7.19 32.15 -9.35
N LYS A 54 -8.05 32.25 -8.33
CA LYS A 54 -8.42 31.14 -7.43
C LYS A 54 -8.73 29.81 -8.13
N GLU A 55 -9.54 29.87 -9.19
CA GLU A 55 -9.97 28.71 -9.98
C GLU A 55 -8.95 28.27 -11.05
N ASN A 56 -7.90 29.06 -11.33
CA ASN A 56 -6.89 28.74 -12.33
C ASN A 56 -5.57 28.34 -11.66
N HIS A 57 -5.48 27.06 -11.29
CA HIS A 57 -4.31 26.51 -10.63
C HIS A 57 -3.03 26.63 -11.45
N ARG A 58 -3.10 26.52 -12.79
CA ARG A 58 -1.93 26.70 -13.65
C ARG A 58 -1.37 28.11 -13.51
N LYS A 59 -2.24 29.13 -13.56
CA LYS A 59 -1.83 30.53 -13.43
C LYS A 59 -1.31 30.85 -12.03
N ARG A 60 -1.98 30.35 -10.99
CA ARG A 60 -1.51 30.42 -9.59
C ARG A 60 -0.10 29.85 -9.44
N THR A 61 0.17 28.71 -10.07
CA THR A 61 1.51 28.09 -10.04
C THR A 61 2.57 28.95 -10.74
N GLU A 62 2.26 29.57 -11.88
CA GLU A 62 3.17 30.51 -12.55
C GLU A 62 3.50 31.72 -11.67
N ILE A 63 2.50 32.27 -10.99
CA ILE A 63 2.66 33.42 -10.07
C ILE A 63 3.52 33.01 -8.88
N ILE A 64 3.28 31.85 -8.27
CA ILE A 64 4.09 31.34 -7.16
C ILE A 64 5.55 31.20 -7.57
N ARG A 65 5.86 30.71 -8.78
CA ARG A 65 7.26 30.63 -9.24
C ARG A 65 7.93 32.00 -9.26
N GLN A 66 7.24 33.04 -9.73
CA GLN A 66 7.75 34.41 -9.68
C GLN A 66 7.91 34.94 -8.24
N MET A 67 7.02 34.51 -7.32
CA MET A 67 7.15 34.86 -5.90
C MET A 67 8.41 34.25 -5.27
N MET A 68 8.88 33.09 -5.72
CA MET A 68 10.07 32.44 -5.16
C MET A 68 11.37 33.23 -5.39
N ASP A 69 11.40 34.05 -6.45
CA ASP A 69 12.51 34.98 -6.74
C ASP A 69 12.71 36.02 -5.63
N LEU A 70 11.64 36.35 -4.90
CA LEU A 70 11.65 37.33 -3.80
C LEU A 70 12.16 36.73 -2.48
N GLY A 71 12.57 35.46 -2.50
CA GLY A 71 13.28 34.80 -1.40
C GLY A 71 12.38 34.23 -0.30
N ARG A 72 13.04 33.81 0.78
CA ARG A 72 12.44 33.08 1.91
C ARG A 72 11.23 33.78 2.55
N PRO A 73 11.21 35.12 2.78
CA PRO A 73 10.06 35.78 3.42
C PRO A 73 8.75 35.58 2.64
N VAL A 74 8.80 35.73 1.31
CA VAL A 74 7.63 35.55 0.44
C VAL A 74 7.25 34.08 0.34
N ALA A 75 8.23 33.19 0.20
CA ALA A 75 8.00 31.74 0.18
C ALA A 75 7.30 31.25 1.46
N LYS A 76 7.71 31.74 2.64
CA LYS A 76 7.08 31.37 3.92
C LYS A 76 5.63 31.85 4.00
N LYS A 77 5.37 33.11 3.66
CA LYS A 77 4.00 33.65 3.66
C LYS A 77 3.07 32.90 2.70
N MET A 78 3.57 32.59 1.50
CA MET A 78 2.80 31.83 0.51
C MET A 78 2.56 30.39 0.96
N PHE A 79 3.58 29.73 1.54
CA PHE A 79 3.43 28.43 2.17
C PHE A 79 2.29 28.45 3.21
N ASP A 80 2.25 29.42 4.12
CA ASP A 80 1.22 29.53 5.16
C ASP A 80 -0.20 29.76 4.61
N ILE A 81 -0.32 30.42 3.46
CA ILE A 81 -1.61 30.58 2.76
C ILE A 81 -2.07 29.23 2.18
N LEU A 82 -1.19 28.56 1.44
CA LEU A 82 -1.46 27.25 0.83
C LEU A 82 -1.78 26.18 1.87
N ASP A 83 -1.02 26.15 2.96
CA ASP A 83 -1.21 25.21 4.06
C ASP A 83 -2.58 25.38 4.70
N ARG A 84 -3.01 26.63 4.95
CA ARG A 84 -4.36 26.94 5.44
C ARG A 84 -5.46 26.55 4.46
N GLU A 85 -5.25 26.72 3.15
CA GLU A 85 -6.22 26.28 2.14
C GLU A 85 -6.37 24.75 2.11
N ILE A 86 -5.26 24.02 2.15
CA ILE A 86 -5.24 22.55 2.19
C ILE A 86 -5.93 22.06 3.46
N ARG A 87 -5.61 22.61 4.64
CA ARG A 87 -6.24 22.22 5.91
C ARG A 87 -7.75 22.39 5.92
N LYS A 88 -8.29 23.37 5.18
CA LYS A 88 -9.74 23.56 5.05
C LYS A 88 -10.36 22.56 4.08
N LYS A 89 -9.68 22.21 2.99
CA LYS A 89 -10.22 21.39 1.90
C LYS A 89 -10.03 19.89 2.11
N TRP A 90 -8.92 19.49 2.72
CA TRP A 90 -8.57 18.10 2.92
C TRP A 90 -9.63 17.33 3.73
N PRO A 91 -10.13 17.82 4.88
CA PRO A 91 -11.18 17.11 5.63
C PRO A 91 -12.49 16.94 4.84
N LEU A 92 -12.88 17.94 4.04
CA LEU A 92 -14.08 17.89 3.21
C LEU A 92 -13.95 16.80 2.13
N TYR A 93 -12.78 16.71 1.50
CA TYR A 93 -12.49 15.66 0.55
C TYR A 93 -12.45 14.28 1.23
N GLN A 94 -11.82 14.17 2.40
CA GLN A 94 -11.76 12.93 3.17
C GLN A 94 -13.16 12.40 3.51
N GLU A 95 -14.05 13.29 3.95
CA GLU A 95 -15.44 12.98 4.26
C GLU A 95 -16.20 12.49 3.03
N GLU A 96 -16.17 13.25 1.93
CA GLU A 96 -16.86 12.89 0.69
C GLU A 96 -16.32 11.57 0.10
N PHE A 97 -15.00 11.37 0.15
CA PHE A 97 -14.36 10.13 -0.33
C PHE A 97 -14.76 8.95 0.55
N THR A 98 -14.76 9.12 1.87
CA THR A 98 -15.19 8.08 2.82
C THR A 98 -16.65 7.72 2.61
N ASN A 99 -17.52 8.70 2.44
CA ASN A 99 -18.94 8.48 2.21
C ASN A 99 -19.20 7.78 0.88
N SER A 100 -18.47 8.16 -0.17
CA SER A 100 -18.53 7.50 -1.47
C SER A 100 -18.01 6.06 -1.40
N ALA A 101 -16.89 5.83 -0.71
CA ALA A 101 -16.34 4.49 -0.50
C ALA A 101 -17.31 3.60 0.27
N LYS A 102 -17.95 4.11 1.34
CA LYS A 102 -19.00 3.41 2.09
C LYS A 102 -20.19 3.04 1.20
N LYS A 103 -20.70 3.98 0.39
CA LYS A 103 -21.80 3.72 -0.57
C LYS A 103 -21.42 2.61 -1.55
N THR A 104 -20.21 2.64 -2.10
CA THR A 104 -19.71 1.58 -2.99
C THR A 104 -19.58 0.23 -2.26
N GLY A 105 -19.07 0.23 -1.03
CA GLY A 105 -18.96 -0.96 -0.18
C GLY A 105 -20.32 -1.58 0.13
N ILE A 106 -21.33 -0.79 0.47
CA ILE A 106 -22.70 -1.27 0.73
C ILE A 106 -23.27 -1.99 -0.51
N LYS A 107 -23.08 -1.42 -1.71
CA LYS A 107 -23.52 -2.05 -2.97
C LYS A 107 -22.84 -3.41 -3.22
N LYS A 108 -21.59 -3.57 -2.76
CA LYS A 108 -20.82 -4.81 -2.85
C LYS A 108 -21.00 -5.76 -1.65
N ASN A 109 -21.87 -5.45 -0.68
CA ASN A 109 -22.04 -6.26 0.53
C ASN A 109 -23.49 -6.76 0.73
N THR A 110 -24.24 -6.94 -0.37
CA THR A 110 -25.58 -7.53 -0.31
C THR A 110 -25.54 -9.00 0.12
N VAL A 111 -26.68 -9.55 0.58
CA VAL A 111 -26.78 -10.97 0.95
C VAL A 111 -26.37 -11.88 -0.22
N ASN A 112 -26.82 -11.57 -1.44
CA ASN A 112 -26.48 -12.34 -2.63
C ASN A 112 -24.98 -12.32 -2.93
N VAL A 113 -24.33 -11.15 -2.81
CA VAL A 113 -22.88 -11.04 -3.02
C VAL A 113 -22.11 -11.80 -1.93
N ARG A 114 -22.54 -11.74 -0.67
CA ARG A 114 -21.91 -12.51 0.42
C ARG A 114 -22.03 -14.02 0.21
N ASN A 115 -23.20 -14.49 -0.22
CA ASN A 115 -23.42 -15.90 -0.54
C ASN A 115 -22.56 -16.34 -1.73
N GLU A 116 -22.45 -15.50 -2.77
CA GLU A 116 -21.58 -15.76 -3.92
C GLU A 116 -20.11 -15.83 -3.50
N ILE A 117 -19.64 -14.88 -2.69
CA ILE A 117 -18.27 -14.90 -2.13
C ILE A 117 -18.02 -16.20 -1.37
N ALA A 118 -18.91 -16.58 -0.45
CA ALA A 118 -18.76 -17.81 0.33
C ALA A 118 -18.67 -19.06 -0.56
N ALA A 119 -19.55 -19.17 -1.57
CA ALA A 119 -19.52 -20.27 -2.52
C ALA A 119 -18.22 -20.33 -3.33
N LEU A 120 -17.73 -19.19 -3.81
CA LEU A 120 -16.47 -19.10 -4.55
C LEU A 120 -15.26 -19.43 -3.67
N GLN A 121 -15.26 -18.98 -2.41
CA GLN A 121 -14.20 -19.29 -1.45
C GLN A 121 -14.14 -20.80 -1.16
N ILE A 122 -15.30 -21.43 -0.89
CA ILE A 122 -15.41 -22.88 -0.72
C ILE A 122 -14.89 -23.60 -1.97
N LYS A 123 -15.27 -23.13 -3.16
CA LYS A 123 -14.86 -23.72 -4.44
C LYS A 123 -13.35 -23.68 -4.66
N VAL A 124 -12.67 -22.59 -4.32
CA VAL A 124 -11.21 -22.51 -4.45
C VAL A 124 -10.52 -23.33 -3.36
N GLN A 125 -11.00 -23.24 -2.12
CA GLN A 125 -10.40 -23.97 -1.00
C GLN A 125 -10.56 -25.49 -1.13
N SER A 126 -11.63 -25.99 -1.75
CA SER A 126 -11.85 -27.43 -1.95
C SER A 126 -10.83 -28.08 -2.88
N LEU A 127 -10.17 -27.31 -3.76
CA LEU A 127 -9.05 -27.80 -4.57
C LEU A 127 -7.92 -28.37 -3.69
N ARG A 128 -7.69 -27.76 -2.52
CA ARG A 128 -6.69 -28.25 -1.56
C ARG A 128 -7.01 -29.66 -1.05
N SER A 129 -8.29 -29.95 -0.84
CA SER A 129 -8.77 -31.25 -0.33
C SER A 129 -8.51 -32.41 -1.29
N MET A 130 -8.22 -32.12 -2.57
CA MET A 130 -7.87 -33.15 -3.56
C MET A 130 -6.44 -33.70 -3.37
N GLY A 131 -5.60 -33.03 -2.58
CA GLY A 131 -4.27 -33.51 -2.21
C GLY A 131 -3.43 -33.89 -3.42
N LYS A 132 -2.90 -35.12 -3.44
CA LYS A 132 -2.08 -35.65 -4.55
C LYS A 132 -2.86 -35.78 -5.88
N GLY A 133 -4.19 -35.79 -5.84
CA GLY A 133 -5.04 -35.87 -7.03
C GLY A 133 -5.34 -34.51 -7.68
N LEU A 134 -4.89 -33.39 -7.09
CA LEU A 134 -5.06 -32.06 -7.68
C LEU A 134 -4.20 -31.92 -8.94
N THR A 135 -4.80 -31.47 -10.05
CA THR A 135 -4.08 -31.18 -11.30
C THR A 135 -4.05 -29.68 -11.63
N LYS A 136 -3.11 -29.29 -12.50
CA LYS A 136 -3.01 -27.91 -12.98
C LYS A 136 -4.28 -27.48 -13.74
N GLU A 137 -4.85 -28.38 -14.52
CA GLU A 137 -6.07 -28.14 -15.30
C GLU A 137 -7.27 -27.86 -14.40
N GLN A 138 -7.37 -28.55 -13.26
CA GLN A 138 -8.41 -28.29 -12.26
C GLN A 138 -8.23 -26.91 -11.62
N ILE A 139 -6.99 -26.51 -11.30
CA ILE A 139 -6.70 -25.17 -10.78
C ILE A 139 -7.10 -24.11 -11.82
N ILE A 140 -6.74 -24.28 -13.09
CA ILE A 140 -7.06 -23.32 -14.14
C ILE A 140 -8.58 -23.27 -14.39
N ARG A 141 -9.27 -24.41 -14.46
CA ARG A 141 -10.70 -24.48 -14.78
C ARG A 141 -11.58 -23.99 -13.63
N THR A 142 -11.16 -24.22 -12.39
CA THR A 142 -11.97 -23.94 -11.19
C THR A 142 -11.44 -22.76 -10.39
N GLY A 143 -10.14 -22.74 -10.10
CA GLY A 143 -9.49 -21.75 -9.24
C GLY A 143 -9.43 -20.37 -9.89
N ASP A 144 -8.94 -20.27 -11.12
CA ASP A 144 -8.70 -18.98 -11.77
C ASP A 144 -9.98 -18.15 -12.02
N PRO A 145 -11.08 -18.72 -12.57
CA PRO A 145 -12.33 -17.99 -12.72
C PRO A 145 -12.91 -17.54 -11.38
N ALA A 146 -12.80 -18.40 -10.36
CA ALA A 146 -13.30 -18.09 -9.02
C ALA A 146 -12.49 -16.99 -8.35
N LEU A 147 -11.15 -17.03 -8.43
CA LEU A 147 -10.27 -15.99 -7.92
C LEU A 147 -10.52 -14.65 -8.63
N LYS A 148 -10.66 -14.66 -9.96
CA LYS A 148 -10.99 -13.46 -10.75
C LYS A 148 -12.34 -12.87 -10.34
N ARG A 149 -13.35 -13.71 -10.09
CA ARG A 149 -14.66 -13.26 -9.62
C ARG A 149 -14.59 -12.72 -8.19
N LEU A 150 -13.88 -13.39 -7.29
CA LEU A 150 -13.62 -12.91 -5.93
C LEU A 150 -12.94 -11.55 -5.94
N GLN A 151 -11.96 -11.32 -6.83
CA GLN A 151 -11.30 -10.02 -6.97
C GLN A 151 -12.32 -8.91 -7.31
N LYS A 152 -13.22 -9.15 -8.25
CA LYS A 152 -14.27 -8.18 -8.61
C LYS A 152 -15.25 -7.89 -7.47
N LEU A 153 -15.56 -8.88 -6.63
CA LEU A 153 -16.51 -8.76 -5.54
C LEU A 153 -15.87 -8.17 -4.26
N LYS A 154 -14.62 -8.52 -3.98
CA LYS A 154 -13.92 -8.20 -2.72
C LYS A 154 -12.91 -7.06 -2.81
N VAL A 155 -12.71 -6.49 -4.00
CA VAL A 155 -11.88 -5.31 -4.19
C VAL A 155 -12.77 -4.19 -4.71
N ILE A 156 -12.67 -3.02 -4.09
CA ILE A 156 -13.24 -1.78 -4.60
C ILE A 156 -12.17 -1.09 -5.43
N GLU A 157 -12.41 -0.94 -6.72
CA GLU A 157 -11.54 -0.16 -7.58
C GLU A 157 -11.79 1.34 -7.37
N MET A 158 -10.73 2.14 -7.43
CA MET A 158 -10.83 3.60 -7.23
C MET A 158 -11.86 4.23 -8.16
N LYS A 159 -11.91 3.78 -9.43
CA LYS A 159 -12.88 4.27 -10.42
C LYS A 159 -14.33 4.08 -9.99
N GLU A 160 -14.63 3.03 -9.21
CA GLU A 160 -15.98 2.77 -8.70
C GLU A 160 -16.35 3.79 -7.61
N ILE A 161 -15.39 4.26 -6.82
CA ILE A 161 -15.60 5.30 -5.80
C ILE A 161 -15.77 6.66 -6.48
N PHE A 162 -14.88 7.02 -7.41
CA PHE A 162 -14.96 8.28 -8.15
C PHE A 162 -16.22 8.38 -9.02
N ALA A 163 -16.79 7.26 -9.46
CA ALA A 163 -18.06 7.25 -10.18
C ALA A 163 -19.29 7.59 -9.30
N VAL A 164 -19.16 7.57 -7.95
CA VAL A 164 -20.28 7.89 -7.04
C VAL A 164 -20.58 9.39 -7.02
N SER A 165 -19.56 10.24 -7.19
CA SER A 165 -19.67 11.68 -7.01
C SER A 165 -18.72 12.41 -7.95
N SER A 166 -19.27 13.25 -8.83
CA SER A 166 -18.48 14.11 -9.72
C SER A 166 -17.66 15.15 -8.95
N MET A 167 -18.07 15.51 -7.73
CA MET A 167 -17.35 16.44 -6.86
C MET A 167 -15.98 15.90 -6.43
N LEU A 168 -15.85 14.59 -6.23
CA LEU A 168 -14.60 13.97 -5.79
C LEU A 168 -13.43 14.26 -6.71
N THR A 169 -13.67 14.16 -8.02
CA THR A 169 -12.63 14.41 -9.02
C THR A 169 -12.16 15.86 -8.96
N LYS A 170 -13.11 16.80 -8.88
CA LYS A 170 -12.80 18.24 -8.78
C LYS A 170 -12.02 18.55 -7.50
N GLN A 171 -12.50 18.10 -6.34
CA GLN A 171 -11.85 18.30 -5.05
C GLN A 171 -10.45 17.68 -5.00
N ARG A 172 -10.29 16.47 -5.53
CA ARG A 172 -8.99 15.79 -5.60
C ARG A 172 -8.00 16.57 -6.45
N GLN A 173 -8.41 17.03 -7.63
CA GLN A 173 -7.56 17.81 -8.53
C GLN A 173 -7.12 19.13 -7.88
N GLU A 174 -8.05 19.81 -7.19
CA GLU A 174 -7.77 21.04 -6.46
C GLU A 174 -6.75 20.82 -5.34
N ILE A 175 -6.93 19.79 -4.51
CA ILE A 175 -6.00 19.48 -3.41
C ILE A 175 -4.61 19.09 -3.94
N ILE A 176 -4.54 18.29 -5.01
CA ILE A 176 -3.26 17.94 -5.66
C ILE A 176 -2.57 19.19 -6.20
N ALA A 177 -3.32 20.11 -6.82
CA ALA A 177 -2.76 21.35 -7.35
C ALA A 177 -2.22 22.24 -6.23
N LEU A 178 -2.97 22.40 -5.13
CA LEU A 178 -2.53 23.14 -3.95
C LEU A 178 -1.30 22.50 -3.30
N ALA A 179 -1.25 21.18 -3.20
CA ALA A 179 -0.10 20.46 -2.68
C ALA A 179 1.15 20.65 -3.55
N GLY A 180 1.00 20.61 -4.88
CA GLY A 180 2.09 20.93 -5.82
C GLY A 180 2.57 22.37 -5.70
N GLN A 181 1.67 23.32 -5.49
CA GLN A 181 2.01 24.72 -5.21
C GLN A 181 2.75 24.90 -3.88
N ARG A 182 2.33 24.17 -2.83
CA ARG A 182 2.99 24.15 -1.52
C ARG A 182 4.41 23.60 -1.62
N ALA A 183 4.61 22.54 -2.41
CA ALA A 183 5.93 21.96 -2.65
C ALA A 183 6.93 22.96 -3.25
N ILE A 184 6.49 23.82 -4.19
CA ILE A 184 7.35 24.89 -4.75
C ILE A 184 7.85 25.83 -3.65
N CYS A 185 6.99 26.15 -2.67
CA CYS A 185 7.39 26.99 -1.54
C CYS A 185 8.37 26.26 -0.61
N ILE A 186 8.17 24.97 -0.36
CA ILE A 186 9.06 24.13 0.45
C ILE A 186 10.46 24.08 -0.15
N ASP A 187 10.58 23.81 -1.46
CA ASP A 187 11.86 23.78 -2.18
C ASP A 187 12.63 25.09 -1.97
N ARG A 188 11.93 26.23 -1.98
CA ARG A 188 12.55 27.54 -1.76
C ARG A 188 12.95 27.78 -0.30
N LEU A 189 12.23 27.20 0.65
CA LEU A 189 12.51 27.36 2.08
C LEU A 189 13.75 26.58 2.52
N VAL A 190 14.22 25.58 1.75
CA VAL A 190 15.34 24.69 2.13
C VAL A 190 15.10 24.15 3.54
N LEU A 191 13.88 23.68 3.79
CA LEU A 191 13.61 22.90 4.99
C LEU A 191 14.39 21.59 4.85
N ARG A 192 15.02 21.13 5.93
CA ARG A 192 15.64 19.81 5.90
C ARG A 192 14.56 18.78 5.58
N GLU A 193 14.89 17.71 4.86
CA GLU A 193 13.92 16.68 4.43
C GLU A 193 13.14 16.08 5.61
N ASP A 194 13.70 16.10 6.83
CA ASP A 194 13.09 15.65 8.08
C ASP A 194 12.16 16.69 8.75
N GLU A 195 12.25 17.97 8.37
CA GLU A 195 11.39 19.06 8.88
C GLU A 195 10.19 19.36 7.96
N ALA A 196 10.28 19.00 6.69
CA ALA A 196 9.19 19.17 5.72
C ALA A 196 8.33 17.91 5.62
N GLU A 197 7.28 17.80 6.44
CA GLU A 197 6.20 16.87 6.11
C GLU A 197 5.57 17.27 4.76
N THR A 198 5.89 16.49 3.72
CA THR A 198 5.37 16.69 2.37
C THR A 198 3.99 16.07 2.25
N PHE A 199 2.95 16.85 2.50
CA PHE A 199 1.61 16.50 2.04
C PHE A 199 1.54 16.62 0.51
N GLY A 200 1.23 15.54 -0.19
CA GLY A 200 1.14 15.51 -1.64
C GLY A 200 0.39 14.30 -2.20
N PHE A 201 0.66 13.99 -3.47
CA PHE A 201 -0.02 12.91 -4.18
C PHE A 201 0.12 11.55 -3.50
N LYS A 202 1.27 11.29 -2.87
CA LYS A 202 1.57 10.01 -2.21
C LYS A 202 0.67 9.81 -0.99
N GLU A 203 0.51 10.84 -0.16
CA GLU A 203 -0.30 10.85 1.06
C GLU A 203 -1.79 10.74 0.72
N ILE A 204 -2.23 11.52 -0.28
CA ILE A 204 -3.59 11.44 -0.81
C ILE A 204 -3.88 10.02 -1.34
N SER A 205 -2.99 9.46 -2.16
CA SER A 205 -3.16 8.11 -2.71
C SER A 205 -3.12 7.03 -1.63
N ALA A 206 -2.29 7.18 -0.59
CA ALA A 206 -2.23 6.27 0.53
C ALA A 206 -3.55 6.28 1.33
N TYR A 207 -4.09 7.47 1.62
CA TYR A 207 -5.40 7.64 2.25
C TYR A 207 -6.52 7.00 1.41
N GLU A 208 -6.57 7.26 0.10
CA GLU A 208 -7.58 6.71 -0.81
C GLU A 208 -7.55 5.18 -0.79
N LYS A 209 -6.36 4.58 -0.96
CA LYS A 209 -6.14 3.12 -0.95
C LYS A 209 -6.60 2.50 0.37
N LEU A 210 -6.22 3.11 1.49
CA LEU A 210 -6.61 2.63 2.82
C LEU A 210 -8.13 2.68 2.98
N THR A 211 -8.75 3.83 2.70
CA THR A 211 -10.21 4.02 2.84
C THR A 211 -11.01 3.07 1.95
N ALA A 212 -10.57 2.84 0.70
CA ALA A 212 -11.19 1.87 -0.20
C ALA A 212 -11.07 0.44 0.34
N SER A 213 -9.91 0.06 0.89
CA SER A 213 -9.70 -1.27 1.45
C SER A 213 -10.57 -1.54 2.69
N LEU A 214 -10.85 -0.50 3.48
CA LEU A 214 -11.67 -0.59 4.69
C LEU A 214 -13.17 -0.58 4.40
N ALA A 215 -13.60 -0.08 3.24
CA ALA A 215 -15.02 0.09 2.91
C ALA A 215 -15.81 -1.23 2.83
N LEU A 216 -15.15 -2.37 2.59
CA LEU A 216 -15.78 -3.70 2.67
C LEU A 216 -15.71 -4.34 4.06
N GLY A 217 -15.02 -3.70 5.02
CA GLY A 217 -14.88 -4.19 6.39
C GLY A 217 -14.13 -5.53 6.48
N PRO A 218 -12.86 -5.61 6.06
CA PRO A 218 -12.07 -6.82 6.25
C PRO A 218 -12.02 -7.20 7.75
N PRO A 219 -11.91 -8.50 8.09
CA PRO A 219 -11.80 -8.92 9.48
C PRO A 219 -10.69 -8.16 10.22
N LEU A 220 -10.96 -7.71 11.45
CA LEU A 220 -10.00 -6.92 12.25
C LEU A 220 -8.64 -7.60 12.37
N GLU A 221 -8.64 -8.92 12.56
CA GLU A 221 -7.44 -9.75 12.63
C GLU A 221 -6.57 -9.66 11.35
N HIS A 222 -7.19 -9.57 10.17
CA HIS A 222 -6.46 -9.42 8.91
C HIS A 222 -5.77 -8.05 8.86
N LEU A 223 -6.47 -6.98 9.28
CA LEU A 223 -5.91 -5.62 9.33
C LEU A 223 -4.74 -5.54 10.29
N GLN A 224 -4.84 -6.18 11.47
CA GLN A 224 -3.75 -6.23 12.44
C GLN A 224 -2.48 -6.85 11.84
N ILE A 225 -2.60 -7.97 11.13
CA ILE A 225 -1.45 -8.61 10.47
C ILE A 225 -0.87 -7.73 9.36
N LEU A 226 -1.72 -7.16 8.51
CA LEU A 226 -1.25 -6.30 7.42
C LEU A 226 -0.51 -5.07 7.96
N ASN A 227 -0.99 -4.49 9.07
CA ASN A 227 -0.32 -3.40 9.77
C ASN A 227 1.02 -3.84 10.39
N LEU A 228 1.08 -5.03 10.98
CA LEU A 228 2.35 -5.59 11.47
C LEU A 228 3.34 -5.81 10.31
N ASN A 229 2.89 -6.39 9.19
CA ASN A 229 3.70 -6.57 7.99
C ASN A 229 4.23 -5.23 7.45
N ALA A 230 3.42 -4.17 7.48
CA ALA A 230 3.82 -2.82 7.06
C ALA A 230 4.88 -2.18 7.97
N LYS A 231 4.99 -2.62 9.24
CA LYS A 231 6.08 -2.19 10.14
C LYS A 231 7.35 -3.00 9.92
N ILE A 232 7.21 -4.30 9.67
CA ILE A 232 8.32 -5.24 9.51
C ILE A 232 9.01 -5.09 8.14
N ASN A 233 8.30 -4.62 7.11
CA ASN A 233 8.83 -4.50 5.74
C ASN A 233 10.16 -3.72 5.62
N ARG A 234 10.48 -2.83 6.58
CA ARG A 234 11.69 -2.00 6.56
C ARG A 234 13.00 -2.80 6.65
N VAL A 235 12.95 -4.03 7.17
CA VAL A 235 14.13 -4.90 7.32
C VAL A 235 14.19 -6.04 6.31
N VAL A 236 13.30 -6.03 5.31
CA VAL A 236 13.21 -7.05 4.26
C VAL A 236 13.30 -6.35 2.88
N PRO A 237 14.05 -6.91 1.91
CA PRO A 237 14.12 -6.35 0.57
C PRO A 237 12.74 -6.07 -0.05
N PRO A 238 12.55 -4.92 -0.74
CA PRO A 238 11.25 -4.53 -1.28
C PRO A 238 10.59 -5.55 -2.21
N GLU A 239 11.38 -6.27 -3.01
CA GLU A 239 10.93 -7.31 -3.93
C GLU A 239 10.37 -8.55 -3.20
N GLU A 240 10.97 -8.94 -2.08
CA GLU A 240 10.50 -10.02 -1.21
C GLU A 240 9.19 -9.60 -0.53
N VAL A 241 9.12 -8.36 -0.03
CA VAL A 241 7.92 -7.77 0.58
C VAL A 241 6.77 -7.73 -0.43
N ALA A 242 7.01 -7.26 -1.65
CA ALA A 242 6.00 -7.18 -2.70
C ALA A 242 5.43 -8.56 -3.06
N ALA A 243 6.29 -9.58 -3.15
CA ALA A 243 5.86 -10.95 -3.40
C ALA A 243 5.00 -11.53 -2.25
N ILE A 244 5.33 -11.22 -0.99
CA ILE A 244 4.53 -11.61 0.17
C ILE A 244 3.16 -10.91 0.16
N GLN A 245 3.14 -9.61 -0.17
CA GLN A 245 1.90 -8.84 -0.28
C GLN A 245 0.98 -9.41 -1.36
N ASP A 246 1.51 -9.73 -2.55
CA ASP A 246 0.76 -10.36 -3.65
C ASP A 246 0.17 -11.72 -3.24
N MET A 247 0.95 -12.59 -2.60
CA MET A 247 0.44 -13.88 -2.10
C MET A 247 -0.65 -13.70 -1.03
N ASN A 248 -0.47 -12.76 -0.10
CA ASN A 248 -1.46 -12.46 0.92
C ASN A 248 -2.78 -11.94 0.32
N GLN A 249 -2.75 -11.27 -0.84
CA GLN A 249 -3.98 -10.91 -1.54
C GLN A 249 -4.75 -12.16 -1.98
N TYR A 250 -4.07 -13.18 -2.52
CA TYR A 250 -4.74 -14.44 -2.89
C TYR A 250 -5.42 -15.07 -1.68
N ARG A 251 -4.69 -15.16 -0.56
CA ARG A 251 -5.21 -15.71 0.71
C ARG A 251 -6.46 -14.95 1.18
N ILE A 252 -6.42 -13.63 1.21
CA ILE A 252 -7.56 -12.79 1.65
C ILE A 252 -8.77 -12.95 0.72
N LEU A 253 -8.55 -13.00 -0.60
CA LEU A 253 -9.63 -13.20 -1.57
C LEU A 253 -10.36 -14.51 -1.31
N ILE A 254 -9.62 -15.59 -1.12
CA ILE A 254 -10.18 -16.92 -0.89
C ILE A 254 -10.65 -17.15 0.55
N GLY A 255 -10.51 -16.17 1.45
CA GLY A 255 -11.05 -16.22 2.82
C GLY A 255 -10.09 -16.81 3.86
N LEU A 256 -8.82 -16.94 3.51
CA LEU A 256 -7.77 -17.30 4.46
C LEU A 256 -7.18 -16.06 5.15
N ARG A 257 -6.70 -16.28 6.37
CA ARG A 257 -5.91 -15.30 7.11
C ARG A 257 -4.61 -15.00 6.36
N PRO A 258 -4.23 -13.72 6.15
CA PRO A 258 -2.93 -13.39 5.59
C PRO A 258 -1.82 -13.88 6.52
N CYS A 259 -0.69 -14.28 5.95
CA CYS A 259 0.48 -14.67 6.72
C CYS A 259 1.20 -13.42 7.25
N LEU A 260 1.67 -13.52 8.50
CA LEU A 260 2.63 -12.59 9.08
C LEU A 260 3.98 -12.76 8.38
N LEU A 261 4.58 -11.66 7.96
CA LEU A 261 5.92 -11.64 7.40
C LEU A 261 6.93 -11.97 8.52
N ASP A 262 7.75 -12.99 8.32
CA ASP A 262 8.83 -13.36 9.25
C ASP A 262 10.19 -13.10 8.58
N PRO A 263 10.93 -12.06 9.00
CA PRO A 263 12.24 -11.73 8.42
C PRO A 263 13.25 -12.89 8.50
N ARG A 264 13.13 -13.76 9.51
CA ARG A 264 14.00 -14.93 9.65
C ARG A 264 13.70 -15.99 8.60
N LEU A 265 12.42 -16.19 8.25
CA LEU A 265 12.06 -17.04 7.13
C LEU A 265 12.49 -16.39 5.80
N CYS A 266 12.42 -15.06 5.65
CA CYS A 266 12.96 -14.39 4.46
C CYS A 266 14.47 -14.63 4.32
N LEU A 267 15.24 -14.54 5.42
CA LEU A 267 16.66 -14.87 5.43
C LEU A 267 16.91 -16.31 5.00
N ALA A 268 16.22 -17.29 5.59
CA ALA A 268 16.36 -18.69 5.24
C ALA A 268 16.03 -18.96 3.75
N SER A 269 14.95 -18.37 3.24
CA SER A 269 14.53 -18.47 1.84
C SER A 269 15.56 -17.85 0.88
N ARG A 270 16.12 -16.69 1.23
CA ARG A 270 17.08 -15.97 0.38
C ARG A 270 18.41 -16.70 0.31
N GLU A 271 18.89 -17.21 1.44
CA GLU A 271 20.08 -18.06 1.50
C GLU A 271 19.92 -19.35 0.69
N HIS A 272 18.74 -19.99 0.71
CA HIS A 272 18.50 -21.16 -0.13
C HIS A 272 18.47 -20.81 -1.63
N SER A 273 17.87 -19.68 -1.98
CA SER A 273 17.85 -19.19 -3.36
C SER A 273 19.27 -18.89 -3.86
N LYS A 274 20.12 -18.35 -2.98
CA LYS A 274 21.55 -18.13 -3.23
C LYS A 274 22.31 -19.43 -3.38
N ASP A 275 22.11 -20.39 -2.48
CA ASP A 275 22.73 -21.71 -2.58
C ASP A 275 22.36 -22.39 -3.91
N MET A 276 21.09 -22.35 -4.33
CA MET A 276 20.62 -22.88 -5.62
C MET A 276 21.32 -22.22 -6.82
N GLU A 277 21.48 -20.90 -6.79
CA GLU A 277 22.17 -20.15 -7.84
C GLU A 277 23.68 -20.48 -7.88
N GLU A 278 24.38 -20.35 -6.77
CA GLU A 278 25.84 -20.49 -6.70
C GLU A 278 26.31 -21.93 -6.89
N LYS A 279 25.58 -22.90 -6.33
CA LYS A 279 25.91 -24.33 -6.41
C LYS A 279 25.20 -25.04 -7.57
N LYS A 280 24.52 -24.29 -8.44
CA LYS A 280 23.92 -24.77 -9.70
C LYS A 280 22.98 -25.96 -9.51
N PHE A 281 22.12 -25.92 -8.49
CA PHE A 281 21.08 -26.93 -8.26
C PHE A 281 19.70 -26.30 -8.14
N PHE A 282 18.64 -27.10 -8.31
CA PHE A 282 17.26 -26.66 -8.09
C PHE A 282 16.48 -27.78 -7.40
N SER A 283 16.42 -27.72 -6.06
CA SER A 283 15.81 -28.74 -5.23
C SER A 283 15.44 -28.18 -3.85
N HIS A 284 14.42 -28.76 -3.23
CA HIS A 284 14.09 -28.52 -1.82
C HIS A 284 15.21 -29.02 -0.90
N THR A 285 15.94 -30.06 -1.33
CA THR A 285 17.07 -30.64 -0.62
C THR A 285 18.37 -29.98 -1.09
N SER A 286 19.03 -29.27 -0.17
CA SER A 286 20.34 -28.65 -0.42
C SER A 286 21.45 -29.72 -0.36
N PRO A 287 22.48 -29.65 -1.22
CA PRO A 287 23.67 -30.48 -1.11
C PRO A 287 24.56 -30.09 0.09
N ILE A 288 24.28 -28.96 0.75
CA ILE A 288 24.98 -28.52 1.95
C ILE A 288 24.35 -29.22 3.16
N GLU A 289 25.05 -30.18 3.79
CA GLU A 289 24.49 -31.03 4.84
C GLU A 289 23.88 -30.23 6.01
N ARG A 290 24.56 -29.14 6.44
CA ARG A 290 24.06 -28.26 7.51
C ARG A 290 22.85 -27.41 7.11
N LYS A 291 22.46 -27.36 5.83
CA LYS A 291 21.30 -26.61 5.30
C LYS A 291 20.34 -27.52 4.50
N LYS A 292 20.45 -28.84 4.69
CA LYS A 292 19.87 -29.87 3.80
C LYS A 292 18.37 -29.71 3.56
N THR A 293 17.59 -29.49 4.61
CA THR A 293 16.11 -29.39 4.52
C THR A 293 15.63 -27.98 4.84
N PRO A 294 14.43 -27.58 4.37
CA PRO A 294 13.84 -26.29 4.72
C PRO A 294 13.75 -26.08 6.24
N TRP A 295 13.47 -27.14 7.00
CA TRP A 295 13.34 -27.08 8.46
C TRP A 295 14.67 -26.77 9.14
N ILE A 296 15.77 -27.35 8.63
CA ILE A 296 17.11 -27.05 9.13
C ILE A 296 17.47 -25.59 8.80
N ARG A 297 17.16 -25.11 7.58
CA ARG A 297 17.40 -23.71 7.19
C ARG A 297 16.61 -22.73 8.04
N ALA A 298 15.33 -23.00 8.30
CA ALA A 298 14.51 -22.20 9.21
C ALA A 298 15.09 -22.19 10.63
N LYS A 299 15.50 -23.36 11.15
CA LYS A 299 16.11 -23.47 12.48
C LYS A 299 17.41 -22.68 12.58
N LEU A 300 18.26 -22.72 11.56
CA LEU A 300 19.49 -21.92 11.50
C LEU A 300 19.22 -20.41 11.51
N ALA A 301 18.13 -19.98 10.88
CA ALA A 301 17.67 -18.58 10.95
C ALA A 301 16.95 -18.24 12.27
N GLY A 302 16.90 -19.16 13.24
CA GLY A 302 16.25 -18.94 14.54
C GLY A 302 14.72 -18.98 14.48
N THR A 303 14.15 -19.77 13.57
CA THR A 303 12.70 -19.88 13.35
C THR A 303 12.29 -21.32 12.96
N THR A 304 11.02 -21.53 12.61
CA THR A 304 10.47 -22.83 12.18
C THR A 304 9.66 -22.67 10.89
N ALA A 305 9.66 -23.72 10.07
CA ALA A 305 8.86 -23.80 8.85
C ALA A 305 8.11 -25.14 8.79
N ASN A 306 7.03 -25.20 8.01
CA ASN A 306 6.23 -26.39 7.75
C ASN A 306 5.89 -26.61 6.25
N ALA A 307 6.22 -25.67 5.37
CA ALA A 307 6.16 -25.85 3.91
C ALA A 307 7.22 -24.99 3.20
N GLU A 308 7.59 -25.41 1.98
CA GLU A 308 8.46 -24.66 1.07
C GLU A 308 7.93 -24.75 -0.37
N ASN A 309 7.98 -23.64 -1.08
CA ASN A 309 7.85 -23.56 -2.54
C ASN A 309 9.14 -22.99 -3.12
N ILE A 310 9.60 -23.54 -4.24
CA ILE A 310 10.76 -23.00 -4.98
C ILE A 310 10.38 -22.72 -6.44
N PHE A 311 10.97 -21.69 -7.03
CA PHE A 311 10.73 -21.32 -8.43
C PHE A 311 12.00 -20.81 -9.08
N LYS A 312 12.18 -21.11 -10.37
CA LYS A 312 13.27 -20.61 -11.19
C LYS A 312 12.72 -20.14 -12.54
N GLY A 313 13.01 -18.90 -12.92
CA GLY A 313 12.77 -18.45 -14.30
C GLY A 313 12.58 -16.95 -14.47
N ASN A 314 11.97 -16.29 -13.49
CA ASN A 314 11.69 -14.85 -13.53
C ASN A 314 12.16 -14.17 -12.22
N LYS A 315 12.60 -12.92 -12.32
CA LYS A 315 13.01 -12.08 -11.17
C LYS A 315 11.83 -11.36 -10.50
N GLU A 316 10.61 -11.49 -11.02
CA GLU A 316 9.43 -10.83 -10.47
C GLU A 316 8.66 -11.78 -9.54
N GLY A 317 8.39 -11.33 -8.32
CA GLY A 317 7.69 -12.13 -7.31
C GLY A 317 6.27 -12.53 -7.70
N HIS A 318 5.55 -11.68 -8.44
CA HIS A 318 4.22 -12.01 -8.96
C HIS A 318 4.27 -13.20 -9.93
N ALA A 319 5.31 -13.30 -10.76
CA ALA A 319 5.50 -14.44 -11.65
C ALA A 319 5.77 -15.74 -10.86
N ALA A 320 6.52 -15.67 -9.76
CA ALA A 320 6.74 -16.80 -8.85
C ALA A 320 5.43 -17.25 -8.19
N ASN A 321 4.66 -16.32 -7.61
CA ASN A 321 3.36 -16.60 -7.00
C ASN A 321 2.37 -17.21 -8.00
N ARG A 322 2.30 -16.70 -9.23
CA ARG A 322 1.47 -17.28 -10.30
C ARG A 322 1.92 -18.70 -10.67
N SER A 323 3.22 -18.92 -10.76
CA SER A 323 3.77 -20.25 -11.09
C SER A 323 3.48 -21.27 -9.98
N TRP A 324 3.60 -20.87 -8.71
CA TRP A 324 3.22 -21.68 -7.57
C TRP A 324 1.71 -21.91 -7.49
N TRP A 325 0.91 -20.89 -7.81
CA TRP A 325 -0.53 -21.03 -7.88
C TRP A 325 -0.96 -22.10 -8.89
N HIS A 326 -0.28 -22.23 -10.04
CA HIS A 326 -0.59 -23.25 -11.05
C HIS A 326 0.14 -24.58 -10.86
N SER A 327 0.85 -24.77 -9.75
CA SER A 327 1.54 -26.01 -9.41
C SER A 327 0.82 -26.69 -8.26
N PRO A 328 0.24 -27.90 -8.42
CA PRO A 328 -0.62 -28.51 -7.40
C PRO A 328 -0.04 -28.57 -5.98
N GLY A 329 1.22 -29.02 -5.84
CA GLY A 329 1.88 -29.07 -4.53
C GLY A 329 2.09 -27.68 -3.92
N HIS A 330 2.56 -26.72 -4.71
CA HIS A 330 2.81 -25.35 -4.23
C HIS A 330 1.51 -24.59 -3.94
N HIS A 331 0.46 -24.83 -4.74
CA HIS A 331 -0.89 -24.31 -4.56
C HIS A 331 -1.43 -24.74 -3.19
N ILE A 332 -1.30 -26.03 -2.84
CA ILE A 332 -1.72 -26.55 -1.53
C ILE A 332 -1.02 -25.82 -0.38
N ASN A 333 0.29 -25.55 -0.51
CA ASN A 333 1.06 -24.79 0.48
C ASN A 333 0.52 -23.36 0.63
N MET A 334 0.31 -22.65 -0.49
CA MET A 334 -0.25 -21.29 -0.49
C MET A 334 -1.66 -21.21 0.12
N LEU A 335 -2.46 -22.25 -0.05
CA LEU A 335 -3.83 -22.37 0.46
C LEU A 335 -3.91 -22.97 1.88
N SER A 336 -2.78 -23.26 2.51
CA SER A 336 -2.78 -23.89 3.84
C SER A 336 -3.29 -22.90 4.92
N PRO A 337 -4.34 -23.25 5.69
CA PRO A 337 -4.77 -22.46 6.85
C PRO A 337 -3.76 -22.47 8.01
N ASN A 338 -2.85 -23.46 8.00
CA ASN A 338 -1.78 -23.61 8.99
C ASN A 338 -0.55 -22.75 8.67
N ALA A 339 -0.51 -22.10 7.50
CA ALA A 339 0.48 -21.08 7.21
C ALA A 339 0.13 -19.78 7.95
N LYS A 340 0.74 -19.54 9.11
CA LYS A 340 0.56 -18.31 9.90
C LYS A 340 1.66 -17.29 9.63
N ARG A 341 2.87 -17.77 9.33
CA ARG A 341 4.03 -16.96 8.97
C ARG A 341 4.51 -17.30 7.58
N VAL A 342 5.15 -16.34 6.91
CA VAL A 342 5.77 -16.53 5.60
C VAL A 342 7.10 -15.79 5.53
N GLY A 343 8.06 -16.39 4.84
CA GLY A 343 9.24 -15.71 4.34
C GLY A 343 9.40 -15.94 2.84
N MET A 344 9.84 -14.91 2.14
CA MET A 344 10.16 -14.95 0.72
C MET A 344 11.62 -14.56 0.55
N GLY A 345 12.31 -15.21 -0.37
CA GLY A 345 13.69 -14.90 -0.69
C GLY A 345 13.94 -15.02 -2.19
N VAL A 346 14.76 -14.12 -2.72
CA VAL A 346 15.16 -14.13 -4.13
C VAL A 346 16.67 -13.97 -4.28
N GLN A 347 17.25 -14.68 -5.23
CA GLN A 347 18.63 -14.49 -5.68
C GLN A 347 18.70 -14.82 -7.18
N GLY A 348 19.08 -13.81 -7.97
CA GLY A 348 18.99 -13.87 -9.42
C GLY A 348 17.57 -14.18 -9.90
N LYS A 349 17.37 -15.35 -10.51
CA LYS A 349 16.04 -15.85 -10.98
C LYS A 349 15.46 -16.96 -10.09
N HIS A 350 16.08 -17.24 -8.95
CA HIS A 350 15.66 -18.27 -8.00
C HIS A 350 14.86 -17.62 -6.88
N TRP A 351 13.68 -18.18 -6.63
CA TRP A 351 12.78 -17.78 -5.57
C TRP A 351 12.54 -18.96 -4.63
N THR A 352 12.50 -18.65 -3.33
CA THR A 352 12.08 -19.59 -2.29
C THR A 352 11.02 -18.91 -1.42
N GLN A 353 9.94 -19.62 -1.14
CA GLN A 353 8.88 -19.21 -0.23
C GLN A 353 8.74 -20.27 0.85
N MET A 354 8.90 -19.89 2.11
CA MET A 354 8.77 -20.79 3.25
C MET A 354 7.60 -20.33 4.13
N PHE A 355 6.81 -21.28 4.60
CA PHE A 355 5.70 -21.02 5.52
C PHE A 355 6.02 -21.60 6.90
N GLY A 356 5.53 -20.93 7.94
CA GLY A 356 5.63 -21.38 9.33
C GLY A 356 4.27 -21.38 10.05
N PRO A 357 4.11 -22.22 11.09
CA PRO A 357 2.94 -22.21 11.95
C PRO A 357 2.90 -20.98 12.86
#